data_AF-A0A354DLC0-F1
#
_entry.id   AF-A0A354DLC0-F1
#
_cell.length_a   1.000
_cell.length_b   1.000
_cell.length_c   1.000
_cell.angle_alpha   90.00
_cell.angle_beta   90.00
_cell.angle_gamma   90.00
#
_symmetry.space_group_name_H-M   'P 1'
#
loop_
_entity.id
_entity.type
_entity.pdbx_description
1 polymer ?
#
loop_
_entity_poly.entity_id
_entity_poly.type
_entity_poly.pdbx_seq_one_letter_code
_entity_poly.pdbx_strand_id
1 'polypeptide(L)'
;KIDMVDQEWLAMVQEEVREWAKGSFLENAPILPVSSKTNEGIDALLQNIAGQLHDVPPRPYTAPLRMPIDRAFTIKGAGTVVTGTIYEGTVKEEDRL
;
A
#
# COMPACT_ATOMS: atom_id res chain seq x y z
N LYS A 1 -4.79 16.41 -2.01
CA LYS A 1 -5.57 17.30 -2.90
C LYS A 1 -4.88 18.65 -2.97
N ILE A 2 -3.71 18.69 -3.62
CA ILE A 2 -2.95 19.94 -3.76
C ILE A 2 -3.62 20.94 -4.72
N ASP A 3 -4.55 20.44 -5.55
CA ASP A 3 -5.40 21.22 -6.45
C ASP A 3 -6.35 22.20 -5.73
N MET A 4 -6.47 22.10 -4.41
CA MET A 4 -7.41 22.89 -3.60
C MET A 4 -6.73 23.91 -2.69
N VAL A 5 -5.40 24.04 -2.74
CA VAL A 5 -4.61 24.86 -1.83
C VAL A 5 -3.53 25.62 -2.59
N ASP A 6 -3.09 26.75 -2.02
CA ASP A 6 -1.92 27.48 -2.54
C ASP A 6 -0.59 26.88 -2.03
N GLN A 7 0.52 27.45 -2.50
CA GLN A 7 1.86 26.96 -2.17
C GLN A 7 2.26 27.23 -0.71
N GLU A 8 1.80 28.34 -0.13
CA GLU A 8 2.12 28.69 1.27
C GLU A 8 1.43 27.71 2.22
N TRP A 9 0.15 27.44 1.97
CA TRP A 9 -0.62 26.45 2.71
C TRP A 9 -0.03 25.04 2.56
N LEU A 10 0.36 24.66 1.34
CA LEU A 10 1.00 23.36 1.10
C LEU A 10 2.29 23.21 1.92
N ALA A 11 3.17 24.22 1.90
CA ALA A 11 4.43 24.20 2.64
C ALA A 11 4.19 24.11 4.16
N MET A 12 3.24 24.88 4.68
CA MET A 12 2.88 24.83 6.10
C MET A 12 2.41 23.43 6.53
N VAL A 13 1.52 22.80 5.75
CA VAL A 13 1.03 21.45 6.04
C VAL A 13 2.15 20.42 5.94
N GLN A 14 3.08 20.57 5.00
CA GLN A 14 4.23 19.67 4.90
C GLN A 14 5.12 19.72 6.15
N GLU A 15 5.36 20.92 6.70
CA GLU A 15 6.10 21.06 7.96
C GLU A 15 5.34 20.46 9.15
N GLU A 16 4.02 20.68 9.22
CA GLU A 16 3.19 20.08 10.28
C GLU A 16 3.23 18.54 10.25
N VAL A 17 3.16 17.95 9.05
CA VAL A 17 3.29 16.49 8.88
C VAL A 17 4.67 16.00 9.31
N ARG A 18 5.75 16.74 8.98
CA ARG A 18 7.11 16.39 9.44
C ARG A 18 7.20 16.41 10.95
N GLU A 19 6.73 17.49 11.58
CA GLU A 19 6.75 17.63 13.04
C GLU A 19 5.98 16.50 13.72
N TRP A 20 4.79 16.19 13.22
CA TRP A 20 3.96 15.09 13.74
C TRP A 20 4.64 13.73 13.60
N ALA A 21 5.40 13.50 12.53
CA ALA A 21 6.09 12.24 12.27
C ALA A 21 7.40 12.07 13.06
N LYS A 22 7.94 13.12 13.70
CA LYS A 22 9.18 13.05 14.46
C LYS A 22 9.12 11.99 15.57
N GLY A 23 10.17 11.18 15.69
CA GLY A 23 10.27 10.09 16.66
C GLY A 23 9.46 8.85 16.31
N SER A 24 8.77 8.84 15.16
CA SER A 24 8.04 7.66 14.67
C SER A 24 8.84 6.93 13.59
N PHE A 25 8.36 5.74 13.20
CA PHE A 25 8.90 5.00 12.06
C PHE A 25 8.76 5.76 10.71
N LEU A 26 7.98 6.85 10.68
CA LEU A 26 7.75 7.70 9.51
C LEU A 26 8.61 8.97 9.49
N GLU A 27 9.48 9.20 10.49
CA GLU A 27 10.24 10.45 10.62
C GLU A 27 11.01 10.84 9.34
N ASN A 28 11.56 9.85 8.65
CA ASN A 28 12.33 10.04 7.42
C ASN A 28 11.54 9.67 6.14
N ALA A 29 10.23 9.44 6.26
CA ALA A 29 9.41 9.06 5.11
C ALA A 29 9.27 10.24 4.13
N PRO A 30 9.34 9.99 2.81
CA PRO A 30 9.16 11.05 1.83
C PRO A 30 7.71 11.58 1.86
N ILE A 31 7.56 12.91 1.86
CA ILE A 31 6.25 13.56 1.73
C ILE A 31 6.03 13.92 0.26
N LEU A 32 5.05 13.28 -0.37
CA LEU A 32 4.76 13.42 -1.79
C LEU A 32 3.41 14.14 -1.98
N PRO A 33 3.41 15.46 -2.27
CA PRO A 33 2.19 16.20 -2.54
C PRO A 33 1.55 15.74 -3.84
N VAL A 34 0.25 15.39 -3.81
CA VAL A 34 -0.48 14.90 -4.99
C VAL A 34 -1.91 15.45 -5.11
N SER A 35 -2.39 15.46 -6.35
CA SER A 35 -3.79 15.67 -6.71
C SER A 35 -4.27 14.53 -7.59
N SER A 36 -5.20 13.73 -7.08
CA SER A 36 -5.85 12.66 -7.85
C SER A 36 -6.81 13.19 -8.92
N LYS A 37 -7.16 14.49 -8.88
CA LYS A 37 -8.09 15.12 -9.83
C LYS A 37 -7.35 15.67 -11.05
N THR A 38 -6.22 16.31 -10.83
CA THR A 38 -5.37 16.89 -11.89
C THR A 38 -4.25 15.95 -12.33
N ASN A 39 -4.08 14.83 -11.61
CA ASN A 39 -2.99 13.86 -11.77
C ASN A 39 -1.59 14.43 -11.42
N GLU A 40 -1.54 15.61 -10.82
CA GLU A 40 -0.30 16.25 -10.39
C GLU A 40 0.38 15.44 -9.27
N GLY A 41 1.69 15.21 -9.40
CA GLY A 41 2.51 14.48 -8.44
C GLY A 41 2.34 12.95 -8.48
N ILE A 42 1.38 12.42 -9.26
CA ILE A 42 1.11 10.97 -9.31
C ILE A 42 2.26 10.20 -9.95
N ASP A 43 2.89 10.72 -11.00
CA ASP A 43 4.05 10.06 -11.62
C ASP A 43 5.23 9.95 -10.65
N ALA A 44 5.51 11.02 -9.89
CA ALA A 44 6.54 11.02 -8.86
C ALA A 44 6.21 10.02 -7.73
N LEU A 45 4.93 9.92 -7.34
CA LEU A 45 4.46 8.92 -6.39
C LEU A 45 4.70 7.49 -6.89
N LEU A 46 4.33 7.19 -8.13
CA LEU A 46 4.53 5.86 -8.73
C LEU A 46 6.01 5.49 -8.80
N GLN A 47 6.87 6.42 -9.22
CA GLN A 47 8.32 6.22 -9.26
C GLN A 47 8.88 5.96 -7.86
N ASN A 48 8.42 6.69 -6.85
CA ASN A 48 8.87 6.49 -5.47
C ASN A 48 8.45 5.12 -4.94
N ILE A 49 7.20 4.70 -5.17
CA ILE A 49 6.71 3.36 -4.80
C ILE A 49 7.54 2.29 -5.51
N ALA A 50 7.75 2.41 -6.82
CA ALA A 50 8.56 1.45 -7.58
C ALA A 50 10.00 1.37 -7.05
N GLY A 51 10.60 2.51 -6.70
CA GLY A 51 11.90 2.57 -6.06
C GLY A 51 11.94 1.79 -4.74
N GLN A 52 10.96 2.02 -3.86
CA GLN A 52 10.88 1.33 -2.57
C GLN A 52 10.66 -0.18 -2.70
N LEU A 53 9.98 -0.64 -3.75
CA LEU A 53 9.75 -2.07 -3.99
C LEU A 53 11.06 -2.85 -4.18
N HIS A 54 12.14 -2.21 -4.62
CA HIS A 54 13.45 -2.86 -4.77
C HIS A 54 14.05 -3.30 -3.43
N ASP A 55 13.75 -2.59 -2.35
CA ASP A 55 14.29 -2.88 -1.01
C ASP A 55 13.41 -3.87 -0.23
N VAL A 56 12.25 -4.25 -0.77
CA VAL A 56 11.34 -5.19 -0.12
C VAL A 56 11.89 -6.61 -0.26
N PRO A 57 12.15 -7.33 0.85
CA PRO A 57 12.63 -8.69 0.79
C PRO A 57 11.58 -9.61 0.13
N PRO A 58 12.00 -10.62 -0.62
CA PRO A 58 11.08 -11.58 -1.22
C PRO A 58 10.30 -12.33 -0.14
N ARG A 59 9.02 -12.59 -0.39
CA ARG A 59 8.19 -13.39 0.52
C ARG A 59 8.67 -14.85 0.53
N PRO A 60 8.65 -15.54 1.69
CA PRO A 60 9.08 -16.93 1.79
C PRO A 60 8.06 -17.85 1.10
N TYR A 61 8.30 -18.16 -0.18
CA TYR A 61 7.39 -18.96 -1.02
C TYR A 61 7.49 -20.47 -0.78
N THR A 62 8.53 -20.94 -0.08
CA THR A 62 8.74 -22.35 0.29
C THR A 62 8.22 -22.70 1.68
N ALA A 63 7.80 -21.71 2.48
CA ALA A 63 7.18 -21.93 3.77
C ALA A 63 5.76 -22.51 3.62
N PRO A 64 5.17 -23.11 4.68
CA PRO A 64 3.76 -23.50 4.67
C PRO A 64 2.86 -22.32 4.30
N LEU A 65 1.76 -22.60 3.58
CA LEU A 65 0.82 -21.54 3.19
C LEU A 65 0.22 -20.86 4.41
N ARG A 66 0.28 -19.52 4.45
CA ARG A 66 -0.56 -18.71 5.33
C ARG A 66 -1.22 -17.58 4.57
N MET A 67 -2.54 -17.57 4.63
CA MET A 67 -3.38 -16.53 4.06
C MET A 67 -4.47 -16.17 5.07
N PRO A 68 -4.30 -15.10 5.87
CA PRO A 68 -5.39 -14.55 6.66
C PRO A 68 -6.58 -14.20 5.75
N ILE A 69 -7.79 -14.50 6.20
CA ILE A 69 -9.02 -14.22 5.44
C ILE A 69 -9.45 -12.78 5.73
N ASP A 70 -9.43 -11.93 4.70
CA ASP A 70 -9.91 -10.55 4.77
C ASP A 70 -11.43 -10.50 4.61
N ARG A 71 -11.98 -11.32 3.69
CA ARG A 71 -13.41 -11.39 3.38
C ARG A 71 -13.82 -12.82 3.07
N ALA A 72 -15.02 -13.20 3.49
CA ALA A 72 -15.68 -14.44 3.11
C ALA A 72 -17.10 -14.13 2.64
N PHE A 73 -17.48 -14.61 1.45
CA PHE A 73 -18.78 -14.37 0.84
C PHE A 73 -19.18 -15.52 -0.09
N THR A 74 -20.44 -15.58 -0.49
CA THR A 74 -20.95 -16.63 -1.38
C THR A 74 -21.23 -16.08 -2.77
N ILE A 75 -20.76 -16.79 -3.80
CA ILE A 75 -21.09 -16.52 -5.21
C ILE A 75 -22.01 -17.63 -5.71
N LYS A 76 -23.16 -17.25 -6.30
CA LYS A 76 -24.12 -18.20 -6.88
C LYS A 76 -23.43 -19.06 -7.94
N GLY A 77 -23.48 -20.38 -7.77
CA GLY A 77 -22.87 -21.35 -8.68
C GLY A 77 -21.41 -21.70 -8.39
N ALA A 78 -20.69 -20.89 -7.61
CA ALA A 78 -19.30 -21.18 -7.20
C ALA A 78 -19.16 -21.55 -5.71
N GLY A 79 -20.17 -21.23 -4.89
CA GLY A 79 -20.15 -21.52 -3.47
C GLY A 79 -19.44 -20.43 -2.66
N THR A 80 -18.76 -20.84 -1.59
CA THR A 80 -18.05 -19.91 -0.70
C THR A 80 -16.72 -19.49 -1.32
N VAL A 81 -16.51 -18.18 -1.39
CA VAL A 81 -15.28 -17.55 -1.84
C VAL A 81 -14.69 -16.76 -0.68
N VAL A 82 -13.38 -16.92 -0.49
CA VAL A 82 -12.60 -16.14 0.46
C VAL A 82 -11.56 -15.31 -0.28
N THR A 83 -11.28 -14.11 0.20
CA THR A 83 -10.17 -13.29 -0.29
C THR A 83 -9.24 -12.99 0.87
N GLY A 84 -7.94 -13.07 0.63
CA GLY A 84 -6.91 -12.81 1.62
C GLY A 84 -5.58 -12.49 0.97
N THR A 85 -4.65 -11.97 1.76
CA THR A 85 -3.27 -11.75 1.32
C THR A 85 -2.41 -12.94 1.70
N ILE A 86 -1.73 -13.57 0.72
CA ILE A 86 -0.78 -14.66 1.00
C ILE A 86 0.47 -14.05 1.64
N TYR A 87 0.73 -14.38 2.90
CA TYR A 87 1.92 -13.92 3.63
C TYR A 87 3.13 -14.80 3.33
N GLU A 88 2.91 -16.11 3.25
CA GLU A 88 3.94 -17.10 3.00
C GLU A 88 3.38 -18.33 2.28
N GLY A 89 4.27 -19.07 1.63
CA GLY A 89 3.96 -20.24 0.84
C GLY A 89 3.34 -19.94 -0.52
N THR A 90 2.85 -20.99 -1.18
CA THR A 90 2.14 -20.93 -2.45
C THR A 90 0.94 -21.86 -2.40
N VAL A 91 -0.06 -21.61 -3.25
CA VAL A 91 -1.25 -22.44 -3.42
C VAL A 91 -1.61 -22.50 -4.90
N LYS A 92 -2.13 -23.64 -5.34
CA LYS A 92 -2.64 -23.88 -6.68
C LYS A 92 -4.08 -24.40 -6.60
N GLU A 93 -4.75 -24.40 -7.75
CA GLU A 93 -6.04 -25.05 -7.89
C GLU A 93 -5.92 -26.53 -7.47
N GLU A 94 -6.96 -27.05 -6.81
CA GLU A 94 -7.05 -28.41 -6.25
C GLU A 94 -6.15 -28.72 -5.04
N ASP A 95 -5.39 -27.76 -4.51
CA ASP A 95 -4.66 -27.94 -3.24
C ASP A 95 -5.63 -28.09 -2.06
N ARG A 96 -5.31 -29.00 -1.14
CA ARG A 96 -6.07 -29.18 0.10
C ARG A 96 -5.46 -28.34 1.22
N LEU A 97 -6.25 -27.39 1.73
CA LEU A 97 -5.88 -26.44 2.79
C LEU A 97 -6.36 -26.88 4.17
#